data_AF-A0A3M1J820-F1
#
_entry.id   AF-A0A3M1J820-F1
#
_cell.length_a   1.000
_cell.length_b   1.000
_cell.length_c   1.000
_cell.angle_alpha   90.00
_cell.angle_beta   90.00
_cell.angle_gamma   90.00
#
_symmetry.space_group_name_H-M   'P 1'
#
loop_
_entity.id
_entity.type
_entity.pdbx_description
1 polymer ?
#
loop_
_entity_poly.entity_id
_entity_poly.type
_entity_poly.pdbx_seq_one_letter_code
_entity_poly.pdbx_strand_id
1 'polypeptide(L)' 'MENPESQAPLGGNIAEFTVSELSFVLKRFVEENFAYVRVRGELGRISRPASGHVYVDLKDDKAVLSGVIWRGV' A
#
# COMPACT_ATOMS: atom_id res chain seq x y z
N MET A 1 44.36 -24.35 -19.03
CA MET A 1 43.80 -24.66 -17.71
C MET A 1 42.74 -23.59 -17.47
N GLU A 2 41.58 -23.77 -18.10
CA GLU A 2 40.44 -22.84 -18.01
C GLU A 2 39.66 -23.17 -16.75
N ASN A 3 39.43 -22.18 -15.91
CA ASN A 3 38.57 -22.31 -14.75
C ASN A 3 37.14 -21.98 -15.20
N PRO A 4 36.21 -22.94 -15.32
CA PRO A 4 34.82 -22.63 -15.61
C PRO A 4 34.16 -22.31 -14.27
N GLU A 5 34.50 -21.16 -13.68
CA GLU A 5 33.67 -20.57 -12.64
C GLU A 5 32.36 -20.18 -13.32
N SER A 6 31.43 -21.13 -13.27
CA SER A 6 30.04 -20.96 -13.62
C SER A 6 29.55 -19.68 -12.96
N GLN A 7 29.34 -18.64 -13.77
CA GLN A 7 28.53 -17.50 -13.39
C GLN A 7 27.12 -18.02 -13.12
N ALA A 8 26.85 -18.41 -11.88
CA ALA A 8 25.50 -18.58 -11.42
C ALA A 8 24.76 -17.27 -11.70
N PRO A 9 23.57 -17.29 -12.33
CA PRO A 9 22.80 -16.08 -12.50
C PRO A 9 22.58 -15.48 -11.11
N LEU A 10 23.00 -14.22 -10.95
CA LEU A 10 22.80 -13.41 -9.75
C LEU A 10 21.30 -13.03 -9.63
N GLY A 11 20.43 -14.03 -9.52
CA GLY A 11 18.99 -13.86 -9.38
C GLY A 11 18.48 -14.93 -8.44
N GLY A 12 18.10 -14.54 -7.22
CA GLY A 12 17.46 -15.46 -6.28
C GLY A 12 16.21 -16.07 -6.90
N ASN A 13 15.81 -17.25 -6.41
CA ASN A 13 14.61 -18.00 -6.86
C ASN A 13 13.27 -17.28 -6.59
N ILE A 14 13.31 -15.98 -6.33
CA ILE A 14 12.17 -15.14 -5.99
C ILE A 14 11.98 -14.18 -7.16
N ALA A 15 10.80 -14.20 -7.76
CA ALA A 15 10.43 -13.25 -8.79
C ALA A 15 10.44 -11.83 -8.21
N GLU A 16 11.19 -10.93 -8.84
CA GLU A 16 11.19 -9.52 -8.49
C GLU A 16 9.95 -8.85 -9.08
N PHE A 17 9.25 -8.07 -8.27
CA PHE A 17 8.14 -7.25 -8.73
C PHE A 17 8.62 -5.82 -8.94
N THR A 18 8.23 -5.22 -10.06
CA THR A 18 8.27 -3.77 -10.17
C THR A 18 7.28 -3.14 -9.18
N VAL A 19 7.52 -1.88 -8.80
CA VAL A 19 6.63 -1.12 -7.91
C VAL A 19 5.19 -1.10 -8.44
N SER A 20 5.02 -0.98 -9.76
CA SER A 20 3.70 -0.95 -10.41
C SER A 20 2.99 -2.29 -10.32
N GLU A 21 3.69 -3.40 -10.54
CA GLU A 21 3.11 -4.74 -10.44
C GLU A 21 2.65 -5.03 -9.01
N LEU A 22 3.50 -4.77 -8.02
CA LEU A 22 3.14 -4.97 -6.62
C LEU A 22 1.96 -4.08 -6.23
N SER A 23 1.97 -2.80 -6.63
CA SER A 23 0.87 -1.87 -6.35
C SER A 23 -0.45 -2.33 -6.96
N PHE A 24 -0.43 -2.88 -8.18
CA PHE A 24 -1.62 -3.39 -8.84
C PHE A 24 -2.18 -4.63 -8.12
N VAL A 25 -1.31 -5.58 -7.76
CA VAL A 25 -1.70 -6.78 -7.01
C VAL A 25 -2.31 -6.41 -5.66
N LEU A 26 -1.67 -5.51 -4.91
CA LEU A 26 -2.17 -5.04 -3.62
C LEU A 26 -3.50 -4.31 -3.75
N LYS A 27 -3.65 -3.45 -4.76
CA LYS A 27 -4.91 -2.76 -5.03
C LYS A 27 -6.05 -3.75 -5.24
N ARG A 28 -5.86 -4.75 -6.12
CA ARG A 28 -6.87 -5.78 -6.38
C ARG A 28 -7.24 -6.58 -5.14
N PHE A 29 -6.22 -7.03 -4.40
CA PHE A 29 -6.45 -7.78 -3.18
C PHE A 29 -7.27 -6.98 -2.16
N VAL A 30 -6.96 -5.69 -1.98
CA VAL A 30 -7.70 -4.81 -1.07
C VAL A 30 -9.14 -4.59 -1.56
N GLU A 31 -9.34 -4.32 -2.85
CA GLU A 31 -10.67 -4.11 -3.43
C GLU A 31 -11.56 -5.35 -3.35
N GLU A 32 -11.00 -6.55 -3.50
CA GLU A 32 -11.74 -7.82 -3.44
C GLU A 32 -12.08 -8.24 -2.01
N ASN A 33 -11.13 -8.11 -1.07
CA ASN A 33 -11.28 -8.66 0.29
C ASN A 33 -11.81 -7.64 1.31
N PHE A 34 -11.67 -6.35 1.05
CA PHE A 34 -12.01 -5.28 1.99
C PHE A 34 -12.93 -4.21 1.36
N ALA A 35 -13.81 -4.62 0.44
CA ALA A 35 -14.74 -3.74 -0.26
C ALA A 35 -15.64 -2.91 0.67
N TYR A 36 -16.10 -3.49 1.79
CA TYR A 36 -16.89 -2.78 2.79
C TYR A 36 -16.52 -3.27 4.19
N VAL A 37 -15.82 -2.41 4.94
CA VAL A 37 -15.37 -2.71 6.30
C VAL A 37 -15.63 -1.55 7.23
N ARG A 38 -15.73 -1.87 8.53
CA ARG A 38 -15.83 -0.88 9.60
C ARG A 38 -14.56 -0.92 10.43
N VAL A 39 -13.90 0.22 10.55
CA VAL A 39 -12.67 0.37 11.33
C VAL A 39 -12.93 1.36 12.47
N ARG A 40 -12.33 1.10 13.64
CA ARG A 40 -12.35 2.01 14.79
C ARG A 40 -10.90 2.37 15.12
N GLY A 41 -10.69 3.63 15.40
CA GLY A 41 -9.42 4.16 15.89
C GLY A 41 -9.58 5.61 16.30
N GLU A 42 -8.51 6.18 16.81
CA GLU A 42 -8.44 7.59 17.17
C GLU A 42 -8.13 8.44 15.93
N LEU A 43 -8.73 9.62 15.86
CA LEU A 43 -8.42 10.57 14.79
C LEU A 43 -7.10 11.27 15.07
N GLY A 44 -6.16 11.14 14.14
CA GLY A 44 -4.88 11.83 14.16
C GLY A 44 -4.91 13.14 13.38
N ARG A 45 -4.03 13.26 12.37
CA ARG A 45 -3.97 14.44 11.50
C ARG A 45 -5.29 14.59 10.75
N ILE A 46 -5.88 15.78 10.79
CA ILE A 46 -7.05 16.14 9.99
C ILE A 46 -6.70 17.37 9.16
N SER A 47 -6.84 17.27 7.83
CA SER A 47 -6.67 18.38 6.91
C SER A 47 -7.94 18.57 6.08
N ARG A 48 -8.44 19.81 6.02
CA ARG A 48 -9.66 20.18 5.30
C ARG A 48 -9.37 21.32 4.32
N PRO A 49 -8.74 21.04 3.15
CA PRO A 49 -8.51 22.06 2.14
C PRO A 49 -9.79 22.66 1.56
N ALA A 50 -9.68 23.82 0.91
CA ALA A 50 -10.82 24.51 0.27
C ALA A 50 -11.48 23.71 -0.86
N SER A 51 -10.82 22.67 -1.40
CA SER A 51 -11.41 21.73 -2.36
C SER A 51 -12.55 20.89 -1.76
N GLY A 52 -12.65 20.85 -0.43
CA GLY A 52 -13.71 20.17 0.32
C GLY A 52 -13.42 18.70 0.64
N HIS A 53 -12.28 18.17 0.23
CA HIS A 53 -11.81 16.84 0.63
C HIS A 53 -11.31 16.88 2.07
N VAL A 54 -11.48 15.79 2.81
CA VAL A 54 -10.90 15.65 4.15
C VAL A 54 -9.85 14.57 4.11
N TYR A 55 -8.62 14.91 4.41
CA TYR A 55 -7.54 13.94 4.63
C TYR A 55 -7.46 13.66 6.13
N VAL A 56 -7.43 12.40 6.50
CA VAL A 56 -7.47 11.98 7.89
C VAL A 56 -6.57 10.77 8.13
N ASP A 57 -5.95 10.71 9.30
CA ASP A 57 -5.30 9.49 9.80
C ASP A 57 -6.17 8.86 10.89
N LEU A 58 -6.39 7.55 10.82
CA LEU A 58 -7.01 6.73 11.86
C LEU A 58 -5.93 5.87 12.54
N LYS A 59 -5.87 5.88 13.88
CA LYS A 59 -4.77 5.26 14.63
C LYS A 59 -5.24 4.33 15.73
N ASP A 60 -4.38 3.38 16.08
CA ASP A 60 -4.40 2.64 17.34
C ASP A 60 -2.98 2.57 17.94
N ASP A 61 -2.77 1.74 18.95
CA ASP A 61 -1.48 1.60 19.63
C ASP A 61 -0.33 1.13 18.73
N LYS A 62 -0.62 0.51 17.58
CA LYS A 62 0.36 -0.20 16.75
C LYS A 62 0.35 0.21 15.28
N ALA A 63 -0.69 0.88 14.81
CA ALA A 63 -0.89 1.13 13.39
C ALA A 63 -1.52 2.50 13.10
N VAL A 64 -1.29 2.97 11.87
CA VAL A 64 -1.87 4.19 11.30
C VAL A 64 -2.43 3.88 9.92
N LEU A 65 -3.66 4.31 9.66
CA LEU A 65 -4.32 4.24 8.37
C LEU A 65 -4.63 5.65 7.88
N SER A 66 -3.97 6.09 6.82
CA SER A 66 -4.30 7.36 6.15
C SER A 66 -5.45 7.17 5.18
N GLY A 67 -6.39 8.11 5.17
CA GLY A 67 -7.59 8.07 4.36
C GLY A 67 -7.99 9.44 3.83
N VAL A 68 -8.87 9.42 2.82
CA VAL A 68 -9.49 10.60 2.25
C VAL A 68 -11.01 10.41 2.20
N ILE A 69 -11.73 11.39 2.73
CA ILE A 69 -13.18 11.51 2.57
C ILE A 69 -13.39 12.48 1.43
N TRP A 70 -13.91 11.96 0.31
CA TRP A 70 -14.19 12.77 -0.86
C TRP A 70 -15.37 13.70 -0.58
N ARG A 71 -15.28 14.97 -1.01
CA ARG A 71 -16.47 15.82 -1.10
C ARG A 71 -17.40 15.12 -2.09
N GLY A 72 -18.66 14.89 -1.69
CA GLY A 72 -19.64 14.20 -2.53
C GLY A 72 -19.53 14.64 -3.99
N VAL A 73 -19.24 13.67 -4.85
CA VAL A 73 -19.52 13.79 -6.29
C VAL A 73 -21.02 13.71 -6.49
#